data_AF-A0A968X1D6-F1
#
_entry.id   AF-A0A968X1D6-F1
#
_cell.length_a   1.000
_cell.length_b   1.000
_cell.length_c   1.000
_cell.angle_alpha   90.00
_cell.angle_beta   90.00
_cell.angle_gamma   90.00
#
_symmetry.space_group_name_H-M   'P 1'
#
loop_
_entity.id
_entity.type
_entity.pdbx_description
1 polymer ?
#
loop_
_entity_poly.entity_id
_entity_poly.type
_entity_poly.pdbx_seq_one_letter_code
_entity_poly.pdbx_strand_id
1 'polypeptide(L)'
;MFFNVSEPYICTKVDERALQAWEQDGVLKITGLIPLDWFTYLRERVVDMLGSPPESTQTWTKPELSGLLKPIGRDKHYVPLEVESVKEAVDSLIGKGWEYPNTGGGWFANAPRHLEKQGSPQIELVPRGTWHWDGRPDLHPVKGLWLFTPVTDMLPHSGGTWLVAGSARMVLDFYAKLPPEKREVRQARQEVVHGLPFMVRSTQ
;
A
#
# COMPACT_ATOMS: atom_id res chain seq x y z
N MET A 1 -2.05 20.09 2.29
CA MET A 1 -3.44 19.59 2.29
C MET A 1 -3.35 18.08 2.16
N PHE A 2 -3.60 17.34 3.24
CA PHE A 2 -3.57 15.88 3.22
C PHE A 2 -4.90 15.41 2.68
N PHE A 3 -4.89 14.74 1.53
CA PHE A 3 -6.10 14.18 0.97
C PHE A 3 -6.43 12.94 1.78
N ASN A 4 -7.57 12.99 2.47
CA ASN A 4 -8.30 11.76 2.78
C ASN A 4 -8.53 11.11 1.42
N VAL A 5 -7.87 9.97 1.18
CA VAL A 5 -8.12 9.17 -0.02
C VAL A 5 -9.63 9.01 -0.11
N SER A 6 -10.18 9.31 -1.29
CA SER A 6 -11.61 9.36 -1.61
C SER A 6 -12.48 8.39 -0.80
N GLU A 7 -13.70 8.84 -0.46
CA GLU A 7 -14.75 7.97 0.08
C GLU A 7 -14.74 6.60 -0.62
N PRO A 8 -14.85 5.48 0.12
CA PRO A 8 -14.68 4.16 -0.46
C PRO A 8 -15.69 3.95 -1.60
N TYR A 9 -15.18 3.48 -2.73
CA TYR A 9 -16.02 2.98 -3.83
C TYR A 9 -16.57 1.63 -3.40
N ILE A 10 -17.88 1.56 -3.19
CA ILE A 10 -18.56 0.31 -2.88
C ILE A 10 -18.95 -0.34 -4.20
N CYS A 11 -18.20 -1.34 -4.64
CA CYS A 11 -18.51 -2.08 -5.84
C CYS A 11 -17.93 -3.50 -5.82
N THR A 12 -18.59 -4.39 -6.55
CA THR A 12 -18.10 -5.75 -6.83
C THR A 12 -17.37 -5.83 -8.18
N LYS A 13 -17.47 -4.78 -8.99
CA LYS A 13 -16.79 -4.60 -10.29
C LYS A 13 -16.44 -3.12 -10.48
N VAL A 14 -15.31 -2.85 -11.14
CA VAL A 14 -14.85 -1.48 -11.43
C VAL A 14 -15.74 -0.88 -12.52
N ASP A 15 -16.42 0.22 -12.21
CA ASP A 15 -17.28 0.98 -13.14
C ASP A 15 -16.54 2.20 -13.73
N GLU A 16 -17.21 2.94 -14.63
CA GLU A 16 -16.63 4.13 -15.26
C GLU A 16 -16.23 5.21 -14.26
N ARG A 17 -16.95 5.35 -13.14
CA ARG A 17 -16.62 6.36 -12.11
C ARG A 17 -15.34 5.99 -11.38
N ALA A 18 -15.19 4.72 -11.03
CA ALA A 18 -13.98 4.19 -10.42
C ALA A 18 -12.78 4.32 -11.37
N LEU A 19 -12.97 4.09 -12.68
CA LEU A 19 -11.93 4.31 -13.70
C LEU A 19 -11.52 5.78 -13.78
N GLN A 20 -12.49 6.70 -13.86
CA GLN A 20 -12.20 8.14 -13.90
C GLN A 20 -11.43 8.60 -12.65
N ALA A 21 -11.83 8.14 -11.47
CA ALA A 21 -11.14 8.45 -10.23
C ALA A 21 -9.70 7.89 -10.21
N TRP A 22 -9.51 6.65 -10.69
CA TRP A 22 -8.19 6.06 -10.82
C TRP A 22 -7.29 6.85 -11.80
N GLU A 23 -7.83 7.26 -12.95
CA GLU A 23 -7.08 8.06 -13.93
C GLU A 23 -6.69 9.45 -13.39
N GLN A 24 -7.57 10.05 -12.59
CA GLN A 24 -7.34 11.36 -12.00
C GLN A 24 -6.35 11.30 -10.83
N ASP A 25 -6.56 10.39 -9.89
CA ASP A 25 -5.87 10.39 -8.60
C ASP A 25 -4.74 9.36 -8.51
N GLY A 26 -4.74 8.34 -9.38
CA GLY A 26 -3.76 7.23 -9.33
C GLY A 26 -3.84 6.38 -8.06
N VAL A 27 -4.91 6.56 -7.26
CA VAL A 27 -5.18 5.83 -6.02
C VAL A 27 -6.69 5.61 -5.94
N LEU A 28 -7.10 4.40 -5.57
CA LEU A 28 -8.51 4.04 -5.45
C LEU A 28 -8.72 3.17 -4.21
N LYS A 29 -9.68 3.57 -3.35
CA LYS A 29 -10.14 2.77 -2.22
C LYS A 29 -11.42 2.03 -2.63
N ILE A 30 -11.37 0.71 -2.72
CA ILE A 30 -12.51 -0.12 -3.11
C ILE A 30 -12.93 -1.02 -1.95
N THR A 31 -14.24 -1.16 -1.76
CA THR A 31 -14.86 -2.09 -0.83
C THR A 31 -15.84 -2.98 -1.59
N GLY A 32 -15.91 -4.27 -1.22
CA GLY A 32 -16.80 -5.23 -1.87
C GLY A 32 -16.16 -6.15 -2.92
N LEU A 33 -14.89 -5.95 -3.29
CA LEU A 33 -14.19 -6.86 -4.21
C LEU A 33 -13.79 -8.19 -3.57
N ILE A 34 -13.52 -8.22 -2.27
CA ILE A 34 -13.11 -9.43 -1.57
C ILE A 34 -14.32 -10.02 -0.83
N PRO A 35 -14.72 -11.26 -1.12
CA PRO A 35 -15.77 -11.95 -0.39
C PRO A 35 -15.48 -12.05 1.12
N LEU A 36 -16.53 -11.90 1.94
CA LEU A 36 -16.39 -11.88 3.40
C LEU A 36 -15.89 -13.21 3.96
N ASP A 37 -16.28 -14.34 3.37
CA ASP A 37 -15.82 -15.68 3.72
C ASP A 37 -14.31 -15.84 3.48
N TRP A 38 -13.82 -15.40 2.31
CA TRP A 38 -12.38 -15.41 2.02
C TRP A 38 -11.60 -14.56 3.02
N PHE A 39 -12.11 -13.36 3.33
CA PHE A 39 -11.47 -12.47 4.30
C PHE A 39 -11.47 -13.04 5.72
N THR A 40 -12.59 -13.64 6.14
CA THR A 40 -12.71 -14.33 7.43
C THR A 40 -11.67 -15.44 7.54
N TYR A 41 -11.54 -16.27 6.51
CA TYR A 41 -10.55 -17.35 6.45
C TYR A 41 -9.10 -16.84 6.50
N LEU A 42 -8.77 -15.78 5.76
CA LEU A 42 -7.47 -15.11 5.86
C LEU A 42 -7.20 -14.64 7.30
N ARG A 43 -8.20 -14.01 7.92
CA ARG A 43 -8.07 -13.46 9.28
C ARG A 43 -7.86 -14.57 10.31
N GLU A 44 -8.60 -15.67 10.22
CA GLU A 44 -8.38 -16.86 11.06
C GLU A 44 -6.94 -17.36 10.93
N ARG A 45 -6.43 -17.46 9.69
CA ARG A 45 -5.05 -17.90 9.47
C ARG A 45 -4.00 -16.96 10.09
N VAL A 46 -4.24 -15.65 10.01
CA VAL A 46 -3.39 -14.65 10.67
C VAL A 46 -3.43 -14.83 12.18
N VAL A 47 -4.61 -15.02 12.76
CA VAL A 47 -4.78 -15.28 14.20
C VAL A 47 -4.04 -16.54 14.61
N ASP A 48 -4.18 -17.64 13.88
CA ASP A 48 -3.48 -18.90 14.16
C ASP A 48 -1.97 -18.72 14.17
N MET A 49 -1.43 -18.00 13.18
CA MET A 49 0.00 -17.75 13.06
C MET A 49 0.53 -16.81 14.15
N LEU A 50 -0.28 -15.85 14.58
CA LEU A 50 0.05 -14.92 15.65
C LEU A 50 -0.33 -15.44 17.05
N GLY A 51 -1.08 -16.52 17.17
CA GLY A 51 -1.65 -17.03 18.43
C GLY A 51 -2.59 -16.05 19.15
N SER A 52 -2.96 -14.94 18.51
CA SER A 52 -3.85 -13.89 19.04
C SER A 52 -4.31 -12.96 17.91
N PRO A 53 -5.40 -12.20 18.10
CA PRO A 53 -5.83 -11.19 17.14
C PRO A 53 -4.72 -10.19 16.78
N PRO A 54 -4.58 -9.77 15.51
CA PRO A 54 -3.52 -8.86 15.09
C PRO A 54 -3.55 -7.51 15.83
N GLU A 55 -4.72 -7.08 16.30
CA GLU A 55 -4.91 -5.85 17.07
C GLU A 55 -4.52 -5.99 18.55
N SER A 56 -4.26 -7.19 19.04
CA SER A 56 -3.91 -7.45 20.45
C SER A 56 -2.56 -6.85 20.82
N THR A 57 -2.43 -6.30 22.02
CA THR A 57 -1.14 -5.81 22.54
C THR A 57 -0.07 -6.90 22.62
N GLN A 58 -0.48 -8.18 22.70
CA GLN A 58 0.42 -9.34 22.68
C GLN A 58 1.13 -9.53 21.35
N THR A 59 0.55 -9.06 20.24
CA THR A 59 1.20 -9.13 18.92
C THR A 59 2.24 -8.02 18.78
N TRP A 60 2.04 -6.89 19.45
CA TRP A 60 2.91 -5.71 19.33
C TRP A 60 4.33 -5.94 19.88
N THR A 61 4.48 -6.88 20.81
CA THR A 61 5.77 -7.24 21.41
C THR A 61 6.56 -8.25 20.59
N LYS A 62 6.03 -8.72 19.45
CA LYS A 62 6.71 -9.69 18.58
C LYS A 62 7.68 -8.98 17.64
N PRO A 63 9.01 -9.10 17.83
CA PRO A 63 9.99 -8.34 17.05
C PRO A 63 10.01 -8.72 15.56
N GLU A 64 9.49 -9.89 15.20
CA GLU A 64 9.50 -10.42 13.83
C GLU A 64 8.11 -10.55 13.21
N LEU A 65 7.14 -9.72 13.61
CA LEU A 65 5.74 -9.91 13.20
C LEU A 65 5.55 -9.96 11.67
N SER A 66 6.19 -9.04 10.93
CA SER A 66 6.19 -9.11 9.45
C SER A 66 6.87 -10.36 8.91
N GLY A 67 7.88 -10.88 9.61
CA GLY A 67 8.58 -12.13 9.29
C GLY A 67 7.71 -13.36 9.48
N LEU A 68 6.97 -13.41 10.60
CA LEU A 68 6.05 -14.49 10.93
C LEU A 68 4.94 -14.62 9.89
N LEU A 69 4.44 -13.52 9.34
CA LEU A 69 3.36 -13.53 8.36
C LEU A 69 3.84 -13.78 6.92
N LYS A 70 5.16 -13.78 6.64
CA LYS A 70 5.71 -14.05 5.29
C LYS A 70 5.18 -15.33 4.65
N PRO A 71 5.03 -16.47 5.36
CA PRO A 71 4.50 -17.70 4.76
C PRO A 71 3.08 -17.51 4.21
N ILE A 72 2.21 -16.77 4.93
CA ILE A 72 0.85 -16.47 4.46
C ILE A 72 0.92 -15.66 3.16
N GLY A 73 1.77 -14.62 3.11
CA GLY A 73 1.89 -13.78 1.91
C GLY A 73 2.45 -14.49 0.68
N ARG A 74 3.20 -15.59 0.88
CA ARG A 74 3.75 -16.41 -0.21
C ARG A 74 2.81 -17.49 -0.70
N ASP A 75 1.83 -17.87 0.10
CA ASP A 75 0.85 -18.88 -0.26
C ASP A 75 -0.31 -18.23 -1.03
N LYS A 76 -0.48 -18.66 -2.28
CA LYS A 76 -1.44 -18.10 -3.22
C LYS A 76 -2.87 -18.09 -2.69
N HIS A 77 -3.26 -19.06 -1.86
CA HIS A 77 -4.61 -19.12 -1.27
C HIS A 77 -4.96 -17.88 -0.44
N TYR A 78 -3.95 -17.19 0.08
CA TYR A 78 -4.10 -15.99 0.92
C TYR A 78 -3.73 -14.70 0.18
N VAL A 79 -3.46 -14.78 -1.13
CA VAL A 79 -3.17 -13.59 -1.94
C VAL A 79 -4.49 -13.09 -2.54
N PRO A 80 -4.87 -11.83 -2.31
CA PRO A 80 -6.12 -11.28 -2.84
C PRO A 80 -6.24 -11.35 -4.36
N LEU A 81 -5.10 -11.36 -5.06
CA LEU A 81 -5.06 -11.56 -6.51
C LEU A 81 -5.59 -12.91 -6.96
N GLU A 82 -5.83 -13.89 -6.08
CA GLU A 82 -6.52 -15.14 -6.45
C GLU A 82 -8.05 -15.02 -6.42
N VAL A 83 -8.59 -13.92 -5.87
CA VAL A 83 -10.02 -13.62 -5.90
C VAL A 83 -10.40 -13.07 -7.28
N GLU A 84 -11.37 -13.69 -7.95
CA GLU A 84 -11.72 -13.36 -9.35
C GLU A 84 -12.14 -11.90 -9.53
N SER A 85 -12.99 -11.36 -8.65
CA SER A 85 -13.40 -9.95 -8.67
C SER A 85 -12.22 -8.98 -8.49
N VAL A 86 -11.17 -9.39 -7.78
CA VAL A 86 -9.93 -8.60 -7.67
C VAL A 86 -9.15 -8.66 -8.98
N LYS A 87 -9.03 -9.84 -9.62
CA LYS A 87 -8.39 -9.97 -10.95
C LYS A 87 -9.11 -9.12 -11.99
N GLU A 88 -10.43 -9.18 -12.06
CA GLU A 88 -11.26 -8.37 -12.97
C GLU A 88 -11.06 -6.86 -12.73
N ALA A 89 -10.95 -6.45 -11.46
CA ALA A 89 -10.68 -5.06 -11.11
C ALA A 89 -9.29 -4.62 -11.59
N VAL A 90 -8.26 -5.45 -11.40
CA VAL A 90 -6.90 -5.18 -11.91
C VAL A 90 -6.90 -5.09 -13.43
N ASP A 91 -7.54 -6.04 -14.12
CA ASP A 91 -7.70 -6.03 -15.58
C ASP A 91 -8.35 -4.74 -16.08
N SER A 92 -9.34 -4.23 -15.34
CA SER A 92 -10.04 -2.98 -15.68
C SER A 92 -9.14 -1.75 -15.50
N LEU A 93 -8.31 -1.72 -14.44
CA LEU A 93 -7.51 -0.56 -14.06
C LEU A 93 -6.21 -0.42 -14.87
N ILE A 94 -5.53 -1.53 -15.13
CA ILE A 94 -4.20 -1.52 -15.78
C ILE A 94 -4.16 -2.27 -17.12
N GLY A 95 -5.30 -2.86 -17.54
CA GLY A 95 -5.40 -3.66 -18.75
C GLY A 95 -5.06 -5.13 -18.50
N LYS A 96 -5.39 -5.98 -19.48
CA LYS A 96 -5.07 -7.41 -19.45
C LYS A 96 -3.61 -7.67 -19.80
N GLY A 97 -3.12 -8.86 -19.43
CA GLY A 97 -1.77 -9.32 -19.78
C GLY A 97 -0.68 -8.83 -18.84
N TRP A 98 -1.05 -8.34 -17.65
CA TRP A 98 -0.11 -8.13 -16.56
C TRP A 98 0.45 -9.48 -16.07
N GLU A 99 1.70 -9.47 -15.62
CA GLU A 99 2.36 -10.66 -15.09
C GLU A 99 2.05 -10.82 -13.60
N TYR A 100 1.71 -12.05 -13.19
CA TYR A 100 1.52 -12.35 -11.78
C TYR A 100 2.85 -12.20 -11.04
N PRO A 101 2.89 -11.49 -9.90
CA PRO A 101 4.14 -11.24 -9.21
C PRO A 101 4.80 -12.56 -8.75
N ASN A 102 6.07 -12.74 -9.08
CA ASN A 102 6.86 -13.94 -8.71
C ASN A 102 6.99 -14.12 -7.19
N THR A 103 6.83 -13.04 -6.42
CA THR A 103 6.72 -13.08 -4.97
C THR A 103 5.31 -12.68 -4.57
N GLY A 104 4.59 -13.58 -3.90
CA GLY A 104 3.35 -13.23 -3.21
C GLY A 104 3.59 -12.08 -2.22
N GLY A 105 2.56 -11.25 -2.03
CA GLY A 105 2.65 -9.93 -1.39
C GLY A 105 3.38 -9.90 -0.04
N GLY A 106 3.94 -8.74 0.28
CA GLY A 106 4.58 -8.48 1.57
C GLY A 106 3.55 -8.17 2.65
N TRP A 107 3.82 -8.62 3.88
CA TRP A 107 3.06 -8.22 5.06
C TRP A 107 3.65 -6.97 5.67
N PHE A 108 2.85 -5.91 5.73
CA PHE A 108 3.18 -4.69 6.44
C PHE A 108 2.47 -4.71 7.79
N ALA A 109 3.25 -4.86 8.86
CA ALA A 109 2.71 -4.78 10.19
C ALA A 109 3.60 -3.91 11.06
N ASN A 110 3.03 -2.79 11.50
CA ASN A 110 3.73 -1.76 12.24
C ASN A 110 3.25 -1.77 13.69
N ALA A 111 3.87 -2.59 14.52
CA ALA A 111 3.68 -2.46 15.96
C ALA A 111 4.13 -1.05 16.42
N PRO A 112 3.47 -0.46 17.44
CA PRO A 112 4.02 0.71 18.13
C PRO A 112 5.43 0.37 18.63
N ARG A 113 6.40 1.27 18.37
CA ARG A 113 7.79 1.10 18.84
C ARG A 113 7.87 1.68 20.24
N HIS A 114 8.87 1.23 21.00
CA HIS A 114 9.14 1.68 22.37
C HIS A 114 8.10 1.31 23.43
N LEU A 115 7.21 0.35 23.14
CA LEU A 115 6.32 -0.23 24.15
C LEU A 115 7.08 -0.88 25.32
N GLU A 116 8.32 -1.33 25.08
CA GLU A 116 9.22 -1.86 26.11
C GLU A 116 9.63 -0.81 27.15
N LYS A 117 9.49 0.49 26.84
CA LYS A 117 9.57 1.56 27.84
C LYS A 117 8.21 1.71 28.51
N GLN A 118 7.76 0.66 29.22
CA GLN A 118 6.48 0.54 29.94
C GLN A 118 6.28 1.53 31.12
N GLY A 119 6.80 2.76 30.99
CA GLY A 119 6.57 3.87 31.93
C GLY A 119 6.44 5.23 31.26
N SER A 120 6.50 5.32 29.93
CA SER A 120 6.30 6.58 29.21
C SER A 120 4.90 6.63 28.60
N PRO A 121 4.04 7.60 28.96
CA PRO A 121 2.69 7.76 28.40
C PRO A 121 2.68 8.22 26.93
N GLN A 122 3.83 8.38 26.29
CA GLN A 122 3.94 8.86 24.92
C GLN A 122 4.13 7.68 23.97
N ILE A 123 3.02 7.09 23.53
CA ILE A 123 2.99 6.42 22.22
C ILE A 123 3.27 7.52 21.20
N GLU A 124 4.50 7.59 20.69
CA GLU A 124 4.84 8.54 19.64
C GLU A 124 4.09 8.18 18.35
N LEU A 125 3.00 8.91 18.09
CA LEU A 125 2.24 8.89 16.84
C LEU A 125 2.97 9.68 15.73
N VAL A 126 4.29 9.52 15.62
CA VAL A 126 5.08 10.22 14.61
C VAL A 126 4.94 9.50 13.27
N PRO A 127 4.64 10.22 12.17
CA PRO A 127 4.66 9.65 10.82
C PRO A 127 5.97 8.90 10.58
N ARG A 128 5.87 7.60 10.33
CA ARG A 128 7.03 6.76 10.04
C ARG A 128 7.25 6.72 8.55
N GLY A 129 8.48 7.03 8.13
CA GLY A 129 8.90 6.99 6.72
C GLY A 129 9.33 8.34 6.18
N THR A 130 10.07 8.29 5.07
CA THR A 130 10.26 9.43 4.17
C THR A 130 9.28 9.26 3.02
N TRP A 131 8.77 10.36 2.48
CA TRP A 131 8.05 10.30 1.21
C TRP A 131 8.95 9.63 0.17
N HIS A 132 8.39 8.67 -0.55
CA HIS A 132 9.08 7.92 -1.58
C HIS A 132 8.10 7.56 -2.68
N TRP A 133 8.65 7.08 -3.78
CA TRP A 133 7.88 6.60 -4.91
C TRP A 133 8.44 5.26 -5.37
N ASP A 134 7.55 4.27 -5.43
CA ASP A 134 7.92 2.89 -5.78
C ASP A 134 7.87 2.60 -7.28
N GLY A 135 7.36 3.54 -8.08
CA GLY A 135 7.21 3.34 -9.52
C GLY A 135 8.53 3.19 -10.27
N ARG A 136 8.42 2.63 -11.48
CA ARG A 136 9.51 2.38 -12.42
C ARG A 136 9.26 3.22 -13.68
N PRO A 137 9.72 4.49 -13.71
CA PRO A 137 9.45 5.38 -14.84
C PRO A 137 10.07 4.87 -16.14
N ASP A 138 11.16 4.12 -16.04
CA ASP A 138 11.86 3.44 -17.14
C ASP A 138 11.02 2.36 -17.82
N LEU A 139 10.03 1.80 -17.10
CA LEU A 139 9.13 0.80 -17.64
C LEU A 139 7.83 1.41 -18.16
N HIS A 140 7.61 2.72 -18.03
CA HIS A 140 6.43 3.38 -18.60
C HIS A 140 6.44 3.25 -20.14
N PRO A 141 5.32 2.88 -20.81
CA PRO A 141 3.94 2.89 -20.32
C PRO A 141 3.44 1.57 -19.71
N VAL A 142 4.31 0.61 -19.37
CA VAL A 142 3.88 -0.62 -18.68
C VAL A 142 3.22 -0.23 -17.36
N LYS A 143 1.92 -0.50 -17.27
CA LYS A 143 1.10 -0.17 -16.11
C LYS A 143 1.26 -1.26 -15.06
N GLY A 144 1.40 -0.83 -13.82
CA GLY A 144 1.40 -1.69 -12.64
C GLY A 144 0.72 -0.97 -11.49
N LEU A 145 0.33 -1.73 -10.48
CA LEU A 145 -0.28 -1.17 -9.28
C LEU A 145 0.24 -1.88 -8.03
N TRP A 146 0.10 -1.20 -6.89
CA TRP A 146 0.23 -1.82 -5.58
C TRP A 146 -1.17 -2.10 -5.05
N LEU A 147 -1.40 -3.35 -4.66
CA LEU A 147 -2.63 -3.76 -3.99
C LEU A 147 -2.37 -3.83 -2.48
N PHE A 148 -3.10 -3.03 -1.71
CA PHE A 148 -3.10 -3.08 -0.25
C PHE A 148 -4.43 -3.63 0.24
N THR A 149 -4.37 -4.70 1.04
CA THR A 149 -5.56 -5.33 1.64
C THR A 149 -5.40 -5.30 3.16
N PRO A 150 -5.96 -4.28 3.84
CA PRO A 150 -5.92 -4.21 5.29
C PRO A 150 -6.65 -5.41 5.89
N VAL A 151 -5.99 -6.14 6.80
CA VAL A 151 -6.60 -7.26 7.55
C VAL A 151 -7.16 -6.85 8.91
N THR A 152 -6.97 -5.57 9.25
CA THR A 152 -7.48 -4.91 10.45
C THR A 152 -8.09 -3.57 10.05
N ASP A 153 -8.94 -3.02 10.91
CA ASP A 153 -9.46 -1.69 10.70
C ASP A 153 -8.34 -0.65 10.73
N MET A 154 -8.31 0.21 9.71
CA MET A 154 -7.35 1.30 9.58
C MET A 154 -7.98 2.59 10.12
N LEU A 155 -8.13 2.65 11.44
CA LEU A 155 -8.65 3.84 12.13
C LEU A 155 -7.70 5.04 11.96
N PRO A 156 -8.20 6.29 12.08
CA PRO A 156 -7.32 7.45 12.18
C PRO A 156 -6.20 7.21 13.19
N HIS A 157 -4.96 7.56 12.83
CA HIS A 157 -3.75 7.39 13.64
C HIS A 157 -3.30 5.93 13.90
N SER A 158 -3.88 4.92 13.24
CA SER A 158 -3.46 3.51 13.40
C SER A 158 -2.12 3.14 12.73
N GLY A 159 -1.42 4.11 12.12
CA GLY A 159 -0.15 3.87 11.42
C GLY A 159 -0.29 3.35 9.98
N GLY A 160 -1.40 3.67 9.31
CA GLY A 160 -1.63 3.33 7.91
C GLY A 160 -0.74 4.04 6.90
N THR A 161 -0.80 3.56 5.66
CA THR A 161 -0.06 4.12 4.53
C THR A 161 -0.67 5.46 4.11
N TRP A 162 0.16 6.49 3.99
CA TRP A 162 -0.24 7.80 3.48
C TRP A 162 0.10 7.86 2.00
N LEU A 163 -0.87 8.28 1.18
CA LEU A 163 -0.75 8.38 -0.26
C LEU A 163 -1.13 9.80 -0.69
N VAL A 164 -0.46 10.32 -1.72
CA VAL A 164 -0.76 11.64 -2.29
C VAL A 164 -1.53 11.42 -3.60
N ALA A 165 -2.81 11.77 -3.61
CA ALA A 165 -3.63 11.71 -4.83
C ALA A 165 -3.02 12.56 -5.95
N GLY A 166 -3.07 12.05 -7.18
CA GLY A 166 -2.52 12.66 -8.40
C GLY A 166 -0.98 12.64 -8.48
N SER A 167 -0.27 12.20 -7.44
CA SER A 167 1.19 12.27 -7.40
C SER A 167 1.88 11.42 -8.44
N ALA A 168 1.28 10.30 -8.85
CA ALA A 168 1.85 9.44 -9.90
C ALA A 168 2.06 10.21 -11.21
N ARG A 169 1.06 10.98 -11.64
CA ARG A 169 1.16 11.81 -12.86
C ARG A 169 2.20 12.91 -12.70
N MET A 170 2.18 13.61 -11.56
CA MET A 170 3.17 14.67 -11.29
C MET A 170 4.60 14.13 -11.31
N VAL A 171 4.84 12.94 -10.75
CA VAL A 171 6.16 12.31 -10.75
C VAL A 171 6.57 11.88 -12.16
N LEU A 172 5.66 11.31 -12.95
CA LEU A 172 5.92 10.96 -14.35
C LEU A 172 6.20 12.20 -15.22
N ASP A 173 5.43 13.28 -15.04
CA ASP A 173 5.64 14.55 -15.73
C ASP A 173 6.98 15.19 -15.37
N PHE A 174 7.39 15.11 -14.10
CA PHE A 174 8.72 15.54 -13.65
C PHE A 174 9.82 14.68 -14.29
N TYR A 175 9.67 13.35 -14.24
CA TYR A 175 10.64 12.43 -14.84
C TYR A 175 10.81 12.67 -16.35
N ALA A 176 9.73 12.90 -17.09
CA ALA A 176 9.76 13.17 -18.52
C ALA A 176 10.55 14.44 -18.88
N LYS A 177 10.65 15.40 -17.95
CA LYS A 177 11.42 16.65 -18.10
C LYS A 177 12.88 16.53 -17.68
N LEU A 178 13.28 15.45 -17.01
CA LEU A 178 14.68 15.25 -16.65
C LEU A 178 15.54 15.07 -17.91
N PRO A 179 16.78 15.58 -17.91
CA PRO A 179 17.76 15.24 -18.95
C PRO A 179 17.99 13.72 -19.04
N PRO A 180 18.23 13.13 -20.23
CA PRO A 180 18.42 11.69 -20.40
C PRO A 180 19.44 11.06 -19.43
N GLU A 181 20.52 11.76 -19.14
CA GLU A 181 21.58 11.33 -18.23
C GLU A 181 21.14 11.22 -16.76
N LYS A 182 20.04 11.89 -16.38
CA LYS A 182 19.44 11.85 -15.03
C LYS A 182 18.27 10.86 -14.93
N ARG A 183 17.94 10.15 -16.01
CA ARG A 183 16.80 9.21 -16.07
C ARG A 183 17.15 7.81 -15.57
N GLU A 184 18.37 7.56 -15.10
CA GLU A 184 18.64 6.31 -14.39
C GLU A 184 17.78 6.24 -13.11
N VAL A 185 17.03 5.14 -12.95
CA VAL A 185 15.94 4.98 -11.96
C VAL A 185 16.34 5.43 -10.55
N ARG A 186 17.55 5.08 -10.10
CA ARG A 186 18.02 5.42 -8.75
C ARG A 186 18.28 6.92 -8.59
N GLN A 187 18.88 7.56 -9.59
CA GLN A 187 19.15 8.99 -9.61
C GLN A 187 17.84 9.78 -9.79
N ALA A 188 16.98 9.34 -10.70
CA ALA A 188 15.68 9.95 -10.93
C ALA A 188 14.78 9.92 -9.68
N ARG A 189 14.78 8.81 -8.91
CA ARG A 189 14.04 8.74 -7.63
C ARG A 189 14.56 9.76 -6.61
N GLN A 190 15.87 9.94 -6.52
CA GLN A 190 16.46 10.96 -5.64
C GLN A 190 16.09 12.37 -6.12
N GLU A 191 16.20 12.63 -7.42
CA GLU A 191 15.83 13.92 -8.02
C GLU A 191 14.34 14.24 -7.82
N VAL A 192 13.43 13.26 -7.89
CA VAL A 192 12.01 13.44 -7.58
C VAL A 192 11.80 13.75 -6.10
N VAL A 193 12.42 12.99 -5.20
CA VAL A 193 12.27 13.17 -3.75
C VAL A 193 12.84 14.51 -3.29
N HIS A 194 13.93 14.98 -3.90
CA HIS A 194 14.58 16.25 -3.54
C HIS A 194 14.03 17.46 -4.32
N GLY A 195 13.56 17.24 -5.54
CA GLY A 195 13.07 18.30 -6.42
C GLY A 195 11.61 18.70 -6.20
N LEU A 196 10.83 17.88 -5.49
CA LEU A 196 9.45 18.17 -5.14
C LEU A 196 9.35 18.69 -3.69
N PRO A 197 8.94 19.97 -3.46
CA PRO A 197 8.98 20.60 -2.13
C PRO A 197 8.21 19.85 -1.03
N PHE A 198 7.18 19.07 -1.38
CA PHE A 198 6.37 18.32 -0.42
C PHE A 198 6.95 16.92 -0.08
N MET A 199 7.93 16.44 -0.84
CA MET A 199 8.58 15.15 -0.62
C MET A 199 9.76 15.26 0.36
N VAL A 200 10.36 16.44 0.48
CA VAL A 200 11.42 16.73 1.44
C VAL A 200 10.79 16.82 2.83
N ARG A 201 11.35 16.08 3.82
CA ARG A 201 10.96 16.29 5.22
C ARG A 201 11.17 17.75 5.57
N SER A 202 10.12 18.47 5.97
CA SER A 202 10.33 19.74 6.65
C SER A 202 11.08 19.42 7.93
N THR A 203 12.35 19.80 7.99
CA THR A 203 13.09 19.91 9.24
C THR A 203 12.50 21.12 9.98
N GLN A 204 11.36 20.91 10.64
CA GLN A 204 10.81 21.83 11.62
C GLN A 204 10.53 21.04 12.89
#